data_AF-A0A0G4INJ1-F1
#
_entry.id   AF-A0A0G4INJ1-F1
#
_cell.length_a   1.000
_cell.length_b   1.000
_cell.length_c   1.000
_cell.angle_alpha   90.00
_cell.angle_beta   90.00
_cell.angle_gamma   90.00
#
_symmetry.space_group_name_H-M   'P 1'
#
loop_
_entity.id
_entity.type
_entity.pdbx_description
1 polymer ?
#
loop_
_entity_poly.entity_id
_entity_poly.type
_entity_poly.pdbx_seq_one_letter_code
_entity_poly.pdbx_strand_id
1 'polypeptide(L)'
;MTRGRRGRCARVIAFELPCRVAGCCGIADGNDVQVAICTPPTLMSSDLPRIFPSLPMGSRVSVVTVMQKASEDLVQVTSAVALEKDRLLRHFFDYATALCNALSTADSNCFVDFVDPCSGLPVNTERGGAIYDEVESAQSLLKMQTSSVGCCSILHHPQWGTRVYPGMLVVL
;
A
#
# COMPACT_ATOMS: atom_id res chain seq x y z
N MET A 1 -1.67 -11.43 -38.41
CA MET A 1 -0.25 -11.07 -38.12
C MET A 1 -0.18 -9.57 -37.84
N THR A 2 0.34 -9.01 -36.75
CA THR A 2 0.63 -9.41 -35.37
C THR A 2 1.07 -8.12 -34.66
N ARG A 3 0.49 -7.82 -33.49
CA ARG A 3 1.04 -7.05 -32.35
C ARG A 3 1.40 -5.56 -32.58
N GLY A 4 1.23 -4.64 -31.62
CA GLY A 4 1.04 -4.79 -30.18
C GLY A 4 0.26 -3.62 -29.58
N ARG A 5 -0.75 -3.96 -28.78
CA ARG A 5 -1.36 -3.07 -27.78
C ARG A 5 -0.28 -2.71 -26.77
N ARG A 6 0.16 -1.45 -26.77
CA ARG A 6 0.97 -0.91 -25.67
C ARG A 6 0.11 -0.94 -24.40
N GLY A 7 0.55 -1.71 -23.42
CA GLY A 7 -0.04 -1.72 -22.09
C GLY A 7 -0.06 -0.29 -21.55
N ARG A 8 -1.24 0.17 -21.15
CA ARG A 8 -1.37 1.40 -20.36
C ARG A 8 -0.74 1.11 -19.00
N CYS A 9 0.53 1.47 -18.83
CA CYS A 9 1.10 1.59 -17.49
C CYS A 9 0.21 2.53 -16.69
N ALA A 10 -0.09 2.12 -15.47
CA ALA A 10 -0.86 2.88 -14.50
C ALA A 10 -0.37 4.32 -14.48
N ARG A 11 -1.32 5.26 -14.51
CA ARG A 11 -1.04 6.66 -14.30
C ARG A 11 -0.59 6.78 -12.85
N VAL A 12 0.72 6.76 -12.60
CA VAL A 12 1.30 7.09 -11.29
C VAL A 12 0.94 8.55 -11.05
N ILE A 13 -0.19 8.78 -10.41
CA ILE A 13 -0.50 10.10 -9.85
C ILE A 13 0.27 10.12 -8.53
N ALA A 14 1.55 10.49 -8.62
CA ALA A 14 2.30 10.91 -7.44
C ALA A 14 1.58 12.15 -6.92
N PHE A 15 0.78 11.95 -5.91
CA PHE A 15 0.14 13.04 -5.21
C PHE A 15 1.12 13.49 -4.14
N GLU A 16 1.82 14.60 -4.37
CA GLU A 16 2.08 15.53 -3.28
C GLU A 16 0.71 16.10 -2.88
N LEU A 17 -0.07 15.34 -2.10
CA LEU A 17 -1.28 15.88 -1.51
C LEU A 17 -0.82 16.69 -0.30
N PRO A 18 -0.91 18.03 -0.31
CA PRO A 18 -1.09 18.72 0.95
C PRO A 18 -2.36 18.13 1.56
N CYS A 19 -2.21 17.48 2.72
CA CYS A 19 -3.33 16.91 3.46
C CYS A 19 -4.37 18.02 3.70
N ARG A 20 -5.44 18.04 2.91
CA ARG A 20 -6.60 18.95 3.06
C ARG A 20 -7.82 18.22 3.61
N VAL A 21 -7.58 17.16 4.39
CA VAL A 21 -8.64 16.56 5.21
C VAL A 21 -8.80 17.44 6.44
N ALA A 22 -9.93 18.14 6.54
CA ALA A 22 -10.27 18.90 7.73
C ALA A 22 -10.28 17.95 8.94
N GLY A 23 -9.34 18.14 9.87
CA GLY A 23 -9.18 17.29 11.06
C GLY A 23 -7.98 16.33 11.03
N CYS A 24 -7.25 16.19 9.92
CA CYS A 24 -5.97 15.47 9.91
C CYS A 24 -4.84 16.36 10.40
N CYS A 25 -4.73 16.52 11.72
CA CYS A 25 -3.53 17.09 12.32
C CYS A 25 -2.37 16.08 12.18
N GLY A 26 -1.50 16.27 11.18
CA GLY A 26 -0.13 15.72 11.27
C GLY A 26 0.50 15.03 10.07
N ILE A 27 0.31 15.47 8.82
CA ILE A 27 1.30 15.18 7.76
C ILE A 27 1.78 16.50 7.13
N ALA A 28 2.56 17.24 7.92
CA ALA A 28 3.59 18.17 7.44
C ALA A 28 4.92 17.47 7.82
N ASP A 29 5.86 17.18 6.93
CA ASP A 29 6.47 18.01 5.89
C ASP A 29 6.80 17.21 4.61
N GLY A 30 6.99 17.92 3.50
CA GLY A 30 7.27 17.34 2.18
C GLY A 30 8.51 16.43 2.16
N ASN A 31 8.37 15.29 1.46
CA ASN A 31 9.35 14.23 1.15
C ASN A 31 9.36 12.94 2.00
N ASP A 32 8.48 12.76 3.00
CA ASP A 32 8.51 11.57 3.86
C ASP A 32 7.40 10.54 3.61
N VAL A 33 6.47 10.81 2.68
CA VAL A 33 5.47 9.83 2.22
C VAL A 33 5.30 9.92 0.71
N GLN A 34 5.25 8.75 0.05
CA GLN A 34 4.94 8.62 -1.36
C GLN A 34 3.69 7.76 -1.51
N VAL A 35 2.68 8.29 -2.20
CA VAL A 35 1.44 7.57 -2.49
C VAL A 35 1.32 7.36 -3.99
N ALA A 36 0.96 6.15 -4.40
CA ALA A 36 0.67 5.84 -5.80
C ALA A 36 -0.58 4.97 -5.92
N ILE A 37 -1.46 5.37 -6.83
CA ILE A 37 -2.67 4.62 -7.19
C ILE A 37 -2.37 3.78 -8.43
N CYS A 38 -2.52 2.46 -8.31
CA CYS A 38 -2.12 1.50 -9.32
C CYS A 38 -3.31 0.63 -9.74
N THR A 39 -3.39 0.33 -11.04
CA THR A 39 -4.23 -0.76 -11.52
C THR A 39 -3.45 -2.06 -11.35
N PRO A 40 -3.94 -3.05 -10.59
CA PRO A 40 -3.23 -4.29 -10.39
C PRO A 40 -3.11 -5.08 -11.71
N PRO A 41 -1.98 -5.77 -11.94
CA PRO A 41 -1.86 -6.71 -13.06
C PRO A 41 -2.77 -7.91 -12.85
N THR A 42 -3.12 -8.60 -13.94
CA THR A 42 -4.12 -9.69 -13.95
C THR A 42 -3.88 -10.75 -12.88
N LEU A 43 -2.62 -11.14 -12.66
CA LEU A 43 -2.27 -12.15 -11.65
C LEU A 43 -2.64 -11.69 -10.23
N MET A 44 -2.28 -10.47 -9.86
CA MET A 44 -2.64 -9.90 -8.57
C MET A 44 -4.16 -9.70 -8.46
N SER A 45 -4.83 -9.27 -9.54
CA SER A 45 -6.29 -9.12 -9.56
C SER A 45 -7.02 -10.44 -9.29
N SER A 46 -6.46 -11.58 -9.72
CA SER A 46 -7.05 -12.90 -9.43
C SER A 46 -6.85 -13.37 -7.99
N ASP A 47 -5.84 -12.86 -7.28
CA ASP A 47 -5.61 -13.20 -5.87
C ASP A 47 -6.37 -12.30 -4.89
N LEU A 48 -6.69 -11.06 -5.28
CA LEU A 48 -7.41 -10.12 -4.40
C LEU A 48 -8.71 -10.69 -3.80
N PRO A 49 -9.59 -11.44 -4.52
CA PRO A 49 -10.76 -12.06 -3.91
C PRO A 49 -10.44 -13.14 -2.86
N ARG A 50 -9.25 -13.74 -2.89
CA ARG A 50 -8.79 -14.71 -1.88
C ARG A 50 -8.31 -14.03 -0.60
N ILE A 51 -7.95 -12.76 -0.69
CA ILE A 51 -7.50 -11.91 0.42
C ILE A 51 -8.70 -11.16 1.00
N PHE A 52 -9.54 -10.59 0.13
CA PHE A 52 -10.75 -9.84 0.42
C PHE A 52 -11.99 -10.57 -0.15
N PRO A 53 -12.61 -11.51 0.60
CA PRO A 53 -13.76 -12.29 0.11
C PRO A 53 -14.99 -11.43 -0.21
N SER A 54 -15.13 -10.28 0.44
CA SER A 54 -16.23 -9.32 0.22
C SER A 54 -16.01 -8.42 -1.00
N LEU A 55 -14.87 -8.54 -1.69
CA LEU A 55 -14.57 -7.75 -2.88
C LEU A 55 -15.55 -8.11 -4.01
N PRO A 56 -16.31 -7.15 -4.56
CA PRO A 56 -17.32 -7.45 -5.57
C PRO A 56 -16.70 -8.02 -6.86
N MET A 57 -17.15 -9.21 -7.28
CA MET A 57 -16.63 -9.91 -8.45
C MET A 57 -16.75 -9.08 -9.74
N GLY A 58 -15.73 -9.15 -10.60
CA GLY A 58 -15.73 -8.49 -11.91
C GLY A 58 -15.50 -6.98 -11.86
N SER A 59 -15.22 -6.42 -10.70
CA SER A 59 -15.01 -4.99 -10.52
C SER A 59 -13.61 -4.53 -10.91
N ARG A 60 -13.49 -3.27 -11.33
CA ARG A 60 -12.19 -2.65 -11.61
C ARG A 60 -11.61 -2.10 -10.31
N VAL A 61 -10.66 -2.83 -9.75
CA VAL A 61 -10.03 -2.47 -8.49
C VAL A 61 -8.83 -1.56 -8.72
N SER A 62 -8.64 -0.61 -7.82
CA SER A 62 -7.45 0.21 -7.69
C SER A 62 -6.74 -0.12 -6.38
N VAL A 63 -5.41 -0.12 -6.43
CA VAL A 63 -4.56 -0.37 -5.27
C VAL A 63 -3.83 0.92 -4.94
N VAL A 64 -3.99 1.41 -3.72
CA VAL A 64 -3.27 2.58 -3.22
C VAL A 64 -2.08 2.07 -2.42
N THR A 65 -0.90 2.29 -2.95
CA THR A 65 0.36 2.03 -2.26
C THR A 65 0.78 3.26 -1.49
N VAL A 66 1.17 3.07 -0.23
CA VAL A 66 1.67 4.12 0.67
C VAL A 66 3.07 3.73 1.09
N MET A 67 4.05 4.54 0.75
CA MET A 67 5.45 4.32 1.12
C MET A 67 5.83 5.41 2.10
N GLN A 68 6.13 5.04 3.33
CA GLN A 68 6.57 5.99 4.35
C GLN A 68 8.09 5.90 4.49
N LYS A 69 8.76 7.04 4.43
CA LYS A 69 10.19 7.11 4.68
C LYS A 69 10.46 6.95 6.17
N ALA A 70 11.39 6.06 6.49
CA ALA A 70 11.86 5.85 7.86
C ALA A 70 13.07 6.72 8.17
N SER A 71 13.21 7.14 9.43
CA SER A 71 14.46 7.74 9.90
C SER A 71 15.58 6.69 9.98
N GLU A 72 15.21 5.47 10.38
CA GLU A 72 16.11 4.32 10.56
C GLU A 72 16.20 3.41 9.32
N ASP A 73 17.29 2.65 9.25
CA ASP A 73 17.40 1.53 8.29
C ASP A 73 16.63 0.32 8.80
N LEU A 74 15.47 0.06 8.19
CA LEU A 74 14.49 -0.92 8.68
C LEU A 74 14.93 -2.39 8.54
N VAL A 75 16.05 -2.63 7.84
CA VAL A 75 16.69 -3.95 7.72
C VAL A 75 17.39 -4.35 9.02
N GLN A 76 17.79 -3.38 9.83
CA GLN A 76 18.49 -3.67 11.09
C GLN A 76 17.52 -4.20 12.14
N VAL A 77 18.03 -5.03 13.06
CA VAL A 77 17.28 -5.56 14.19
C VAL A 77 17.75 -4.85 15.45
N THR A 78 17.20 -3.67 15.70
CA THR A 78 17.52 -2.83 16.87
C THR A 78 16.24 -2.34 17.54
N SER A 79 16.35 -1.90 18.80
CA SER A 79 15.23 -1.29 19.52
C SER A 79 14.75 0.01 18.87
N ALA A 80 15.67 0.80 18.31
CA ALA A 80 15.33 2.02 17.57
C ALA A 80 14.50 1.71 16.32
N VAL A 81 14.88 0.68 15.55
CA VAL A 81 14.10 0.24 14.39
C VAL A 81 12.74 -0.30 14.79
N ALA A 82 12.63 -1.03 15.91
CA ALA A 82 11.34 -1.50 16.41
C ALA A 82 10.40 -0.31 16.74
N LEU A 83 10.90 0.69 17.47
CA LEU A 83 10.13 1.90 17.79
C LEU A 83 9.73 2.70 16.53
N GLU A 84 10.63 2.77 15.55
CA GLU A 84 10.34 3.44 14.27
C GLU A 84 9.27 2.68 13.48
N LYS A 85 9.32 1.34 13.44
CA LYS A 85 8.28 0.51 12.83
C LYS A 85 6.93 0.72 13.52
N ASP A 86 6.89 0.76 14.84
CA ASP A 86 5.66 1.02 15.60
C ASP A 86 5.10 2.43 15.32
N ARG A 87 5.96 3.44 15.17
CA ARG A 87 5.55 4.80 14.78
C ARG A 87 4.94 4.82 13.37
N LEU A 88 5.61 4.22 12.40
CA LEU A 88 5.18 4.16 11.01
C LEU A 88 3.90 3.34 10.83
N LEU A 89 3.75 2.24 11.58
CA LEU A 89 2.54 1.44 11.61
C LEU A 89 1.35 2.27 12.11
N ARG A 90 1.50 2.98 13.24
CA ARG A 90 0.43 3.85 13.76
C ARG A 90 0.04 4.94 12.76
N HIS A 91 1.04 5.61 12.17
CA HIS A 91 0.79 6.65 11.17
C HIS A 91 0.03 6.10 9.95
N PHE A 92 0.39 4.90 9.49
CA PHE A 92 -0.32 4.25 8.40
C PHE A 92 -1.76 3.91 8.77
N PHE A 93 -2.00 3.35 9.96
CA PHE A 93 -3.35 3.04 10.43
C PHE A 93 -4.22 4.28 10.55
N ASP A 94 -3.70 5.38 11.11
CA ASP A 94 -4.42 6.64 11.21
C ASP A 94 -4.79 7.19 9.82
N TYR A 95 -3.83 7.19 8.89
CA TYR A 95 -4.04 7.62 7.50
C TYR A 95 -5.07 6.73 6.78
N ALA A 96 -4.90 5.41 6.85
CA ALA A 96 -5.74 4.46 6.13
C ALA A 96 -7.17 4.47 6.66
N THR A 97 -7.34 4.52 7.98
CA THR A 97 -8.66 4.65 8.61
C THR A 97 -9.36 5.94 8.19
N ALA A 98 -8.65 7.08 8.20
CA ALA A 98 -9.21 8.34 7.75
C ALA A 98 -9.62 8.30 6.27
N LEU A 99 -8.81 7.70 5.41
CA LEU A 99 -9.10 7.56 3.99
C LEU A 99 -10.29 6.63 3.73
N CYS A 100 -10.36 5.47 4.39
CA CYS A 100 -11.51 4.57 4.34
C CYS A 100 -12.79 5.30 4.73
N ASN A 101 -12.80 6.00 5.87
CA ASN A 101 -13.96 6.73 6.34
C ASN A 101 -14.41 7.83 5.37
N ALA A 102 -13.45 8.57 4.79
CA ALA A 102 -13.75 9.61 3.82
C ALA A 102 -14.38 9.05 2.54
N LEU A 103 -13.84 7.94 2.01
CA LEU A 103 -14.35 7.29 0.81
C LEU A 103 -15.72 6.66 1.03
N SER A 104 -15.92 5.95 2.14
CA SER A 104 -17.22 5.36 2.49
C SER A 104 -18.30 6.41 2.76
N THR A 105 -17.92 7.59 3.28
CA THR A 105 -18.86 8.71 3.46
C THR A 105 -19.23 9.36 2.13
N ALA A 106 -18.29 9.43 1.19
CA ALA A 106 -18.51 10.00 -0.14
C ALA A 106 -19.39 9.10 -1.02
N ASP A 107 -19.22 7.78 -0.91
CA ASP A 107 -20.02 6.78 -1.62
C ASP A 107 -20.20 5.53 -0.75
N SER A 108 -21.44 5.29 -0.29
CA SER A 108 -21.78 4.15 0.56
C SER A 108 -21.64 2.80 -0.13
N ASN A 109 -21.51 2.78 -1.46
CA ASN A 109 -21.30 1.56 -2.24
C ASN A 109 -19.83 1.36 -2.65
N CYS A 110 -18.95 2.29 -2.29
CA CYS A 110 -17.52 2.15 -2.52
C CYS A 110 -16.95 1.07 -1.61
N PHE A 111 -16.33 0.06 -2.22
CA PHE A 111 -15.52 -0.89 -1.47
C PHE A 111 -14.17 -0.23 -1.17
N VAL A 112 -13.83 -0.09 0.10
CA VAL A 112 -12.53 0.40 0.53
C VAL A 112 -12.07 -0.39 1.76
N ASP A 113 -10.84 -0.91 1.69
CA ASP A 113 -10.20 -1.56 2.82
C ASP A 113 -8.68 -1.37 2.75
N PHE A 114 -7.99 -1.67 3.84
CA PHE A 114 -6.54 -1.66 3.91
C PHE A 114 -6.02 -2.94 4.56
N VAL A 115 -4.75 -3.21 4.29
CA VAL A 115 -4.04 -4.38 4.79
C VAL A 115 -3.23 -3.96 6.02
N ASP A 116 -3.31 -4.75 7.09
CA ASP A 116 -2.38 -4.62 8.22
C ASP A 116 -0.99 -5.11 7.80
N PRO A 117 0.04 -4.23 7.71
CA PRO A 117 1.38 -4.62 7.25
C PRO A 117 2.09 -5.65 8.12
N CYS A 118 1.61 -5.87 9.35
CA CYS A 118 2.18 -6.88 10.24
C CYS A 118 1.64 -8.29 9.97
N SER A 119 0.39 -8.41 9.48
CA SER A 119 -0.27 -9.70 9.28
C SER A 119 -0.58 -10.02 7.82
N GLY A 120 -0.57 -9.00 6.95
CA GLY A 120 -1.01 -9.09 5.56
C GLY A 120 -2.51 -9.40 5.41
N LEU A 121 -3.31 -9.07 6.43
CA LEU A 121 -4.75 -9.36 6.47
C LEU A 121 -5.58 -8.09 6.30
N PRO A 122 -6.79 -8.19 5.73
CA PRO A 122 -7.76 -7.09 5.72
C PRO A 122 -8.10 -6.61 7.13
N VAL A 123 -8.28 -5.29 7.27
CA VAL A 123 -8.61 -4.66 8.56
C VAL A 123 -10.11 -4.45 8.73
N ASN A 124 -10.81 -3.92 7.73
CA ASN A 124 -12.23 -3.57 7.86
C ASN A 124 -13.17 -4.67 7.38
N THR A 125 -12.72 -5.55 6.49
CA THR A 125 -13.54 -6.62 5.90
C THR A 125 -13.14 -8.01 6.37
N GLU A 126 -13.93 -9.00 5.95
CA GLU A 126 -13.65 -10.41 6.25
C GLU A 126 -12.29 -10.84 5.73
N ARG A 127 -11.62 -11.71 6.49
CA ARG A 127 -10.30 -12.24 6.14
C ARG A 127 -10.47 -13.46 5.26
N GLY A 128 -9.86 -13.42 4.09
CA GLY A 128 -9.84 -14.57 3.20
C GLY A 128 -8.81 -15.63 3.60
N GLY A 129 -8.62 -16.61 2.72
CA GLY A 129 -7.67 -17.72 2.89
C GLY A 129 -6.25 -17.42 2.41
N ALA A 130 -5.97 -16.19 1.99
CA ALA A 130 -4.67 -15.76 1.52
C ALA A 130 -4.20 -14.49 2.26
N ILE A 131 -2.88 -14.34 2.34
CA ILE A 131 -2.21 -13.18 2.93
C ILE A 131 -1.73 -12.28 1.81
N TYR A 132 -1.82 -10.97 2.05
CA TYR A 132 -1.25 -9.95 1.19
C TYR A 132 0.24 -9.75 1.50
N ASP A 133 1.10 -9.83 0.49
CA ASP A 133 2.53 -9.52 0.63
C ASP A 133 2.79 -8.11 0.08
N GLU A 134 3.04 -7.13 0.97
CA GLU A 134 3.32 -5.74 0.55
C GLU A 134 4.58 -5.62 -0.32
N VAL A 135 5.61 -6.43 -0.06
CA VAL A 135 6.90 -6.32 -0.74
C VAL A 135 6.81 -6.87 -2.16
N GLU A 136 6.22 -8.05 -2.34
CA GLU A 136 5.93 -8.62 -3.66
C GLU A 136 5.02 -7.69 -4.47
N SER A 137 4.05 -7.09 -3.80
CA SER A 137 3.10 -6.20 -4.43
C SER A 137 3.71 -4.87 -4.86
N ALA A 138 4.59 -4.29 -4.04
CA ALA A 138 5.38 -3.12 -4.42
C ALA A 138 6.28 -3.41 -5.64
N GLN A 139 6.89 -4.61 -5.70
CA GLN A 139 7.64 -5.05 -6.87
C GLN A 139 6.74 -5.21 -8.10
N SER A 140 5.56 -5.78 -7.95
CA SER A 140 4.62 -6.01 -9.06
C SER A 140 4.03 -4.72 -9.62
N LEU A 141 3.58 -3.81 -8.73
CA LEU A 141 2.86 -2.57 -9.05
C LEU A 141 3.82 -1.44 -9.44
N LEU A 142 4.87 -1.21 -8.66
CA LEU A 142 5.76 -0.06 -8.79
C LEU A 142 7.12 -0.40 -9.40
N LYS A 143 7.38 -1.69 -9.69
CA LYS A 143 8.68 -2.17 -10.22
C LYS A 143 9.86 -1.85 -9.30
N MET A 144 9.59 -1.79 -7.99
CA MET A 144 10.63 -1.59 -6.98
C MET A 144 11.58 -2.78 -6.93
N GLN A 145 12.83 -2.48 -6.59
CA GLN A 145 13.83 -3.52 -6.41
C GLN A 145 13.62 -4.19 -5.06
N THR A 146 13.85 -5.50 -5.03
CA THR A 146 13.78 -6.30 -3.81
C THR A 146 15.05 -7.14 -3.69
N SER A 147 15.49 -7.38 -2.47
CA SER A 147 16.58 -8.31 -2.18
C SER A 147 16.12 -9.31 -1.13
N SER A 148 16.46 -10.58 -1.34
CA SER A 148 16.22 -11.62 -0.34
C SER A 148 17.43 -11.74 0.59
N VAL A 149 17.18 -11.66 1.90
CA VAL A 149 18.17 -11.97 2.93
C VAL A 149 17.59 -13.08 3.81
N GLY A 150 18.06 -14.30 3.59
CA GLY A 150 17.53 -15.48 4.27
C GLY A 150 16.07 -15.73 3.87
N CYS A 151 15.16 -15.66 4.85
CA CYS A 151 13.72 -15.82 4.63
C CYS A 151 12.97 -14.49 4.44
N CYS A 152 13.63 -13.34 4.55
CA CYS A 152 12.99 -12.03 4.46
C CYS A 152 13.22 -11.37 3.10
N SER A 153 12.15 -10.79 2.54
CA SER A 153 12.22 -9.92 1.37
C SER A 153 12.37 -8.47 1.83
N ILE A 154 13.39 -7.78 1.35
CA ILE A 154 13.67 -6.38 1.65
C ILE A 154 13.33 -5.53 0.43
N LEU A 155 12.52 -4.49 0.64
CA LEU A 155 12.15 -3.52 -0.38
C LEU A 155 13.20 -2.40 -0.47
N HIS A 156 13.54 -1.99 -1.70
CA HIS A 156 14.45 -0.88 -1.98
C HIS A 156 13.72 0.23 -2.71
N HIS A 157 13.52 1.34 -2.02
CA HIS A 157 13.01 2.57 -2.60
C HIS A 157 14.11 3.28 -3.42
N PRO A 158 13.85 3.78 -4.64
CA PRO A 158 14.86 4.44 -5.47
C PRO A 158 15.54 5.64 -4.80
N GLN A 159 14.81 6.36 -3.95
CA GLN A 159 15.32 7.55 -3.25
C GLN A 159 15.68 7.27 -1.79
N TRP A 160 15.06 6.30 -1.13
CA TRP A 160 15.19 6.08 0.32
C TRP A 160 15.94 4.79 0.67
N GLY A 161 16.31 3.99 -0.34
CA GLY A 161 16.92 2.69 -0.14
C GLY A 161 16.02 1.79 0.70
N THR A 162 16.59 1.20 1.75
CA THR A 162 15.89 0.31 2.69
C THR A 162 15.15 1.05 3.81
N ARG A 163 15.18 2.39 3.82
CA ARG A 163 14.48 3.23 4.79
C ARG A 163 13.04 3.51 4.35
N VAL A 164 12.29 2.46 4.04
CA VAL A 164 10.93 2.55 3.52
C VAL A 164 10.03 1.53 4.21
N TYR A 165 8.88 2.01 4.68
CA TYR A 165 7.82 1.19 5.27
C TYR A 165 6.60 1.20 4.34
N PRO A 166 6.34 0.07 3.65
CA PRO A 166 5.20 -0.03 2.74
C PRO A 166 3.89 -0.25 3.50
N GLY A 167 2.80 0.25 2.93
CA GLY A 167 1.43 0.00 3.34
C GLY A 167 0.50 0.04 2.14
N MET A 168 -0.68 -0.55 2.29
CA MET A 168 -1.61 -0.74 1.18
C MET A 168 -3.07 -0.51 1.53
N LEU A 169 -3.79 0.10 0.59
CA LEU A 169 -5.24 0.08 0.52
C LEU A 169 -5.74 -0.47 -0.81
N VAL A 170 -6.95 -1.03 -0.79
CA VAL A 170 -7.70 -1.53 -1.94
C VAL A 170 -9.00 -0.74 -2.04
N VAL A 171 -9.28 -0.19 -3.23
CA VAL A 171 -10.42 0.69 -3.49
C VAL A 171 -11.11 0.29 -4.80
N LEU A 172 -12.44 0.42 -4.86
CA LEU A 172 -13.27 0.15 -6.03
C LEU A 172 -13.92 1.42 -6.59
#